data_AF-A0AAP9H6E3-F1
#
_entry.id   AF-A0AAP9H6E3-F1
#
_cell.length_a   1.000
_cell.length_b   1.000
_cell.length_c   1.000
_cell.angle_alpha   90.00
_cell.angle_beta   90.00
_cell.angle_gamma   90.00
#
_symmetry.space_group_name_H-M   'P 1'
#
loop_
_entity.id
_entity.type
_entity.pdbx_description
1 polymer ?
#
loop_
_entity_poly.entity_id
_entity_poly.type
_entity_poly.pdbx_seq_one_letter_code
_entity_poly.pdbx_strand_id
1 'polypeptide(L)' 'MEIRVSKLEQDLSEMKTDLAVIKSNHATRSDLLEEIGKQTKWLMASMAAIAGVSLALARWLF' A
#
# COMPACT_ATOMS: atom_id res chain seq x y z
N MET A 1 8.07 -39.16 -24.14
CA MET A 1 7.69 -38.92 -22.72
C MET A 1 8.48 -37.76 -22.13
N GLU A 2 9.79 -37.70 -22.39
CA GLU A 2 10.72 -36.64 -21.94
C GLU A 2 10.28 -35.20 -22.30
N ILE A 3 9.78 -34.95 -23.51
CA ILE A 3 9.31 -33.61 -23.92
C ILE A 3 8.19 -33.08 -23.02
N ARG A 4 7.28 -33.96 -22.57
CA ARG A 4 6.19 -33.57 -21.66
C ARG A 4 6.72 -33.25 -20.27
N VAL A 5 7.72 -34.00 -19.80
CA VAL A 5 8.38 -33.76 -18.52
C VAL A 5 9.11 -32.42 -18.56
N SER A 6 9.89 -32.16 -19.61
CA SER A 6 10.60 -30.89 -19.78
C SER A 6 9.66 -29.68 -19.84
N LYS A 7 8.51 -29.80 -20.53
CA LYS A 7 7.47 -28.74 -20.52
C LYS A 7 6.90 -28.51 -19.12
N LEU A 8 6.60 -29.58 -18.38
CA LEU A 8 6.10 -29.45 -17.00
C LEU A 8 7.14 -28.82 -16.06
N GLU A 9 8.43 -29.11 -16.25
CA GLU A 9 9.51 -28.49 -15.48
C GLU A 9 9.61 -26.99 -15.77
N GLN A 10 9.46 -26.60 -17.04
CA GLN A 10 9.40 -25.20 -17.44
C GLN A 10 8.19 -24.49 -16.84
N ASP A 11 6.99 -25.05 -17.01
CA ASP A 11 5.74 -24.48 -16.46
C ASP A 11 5.82 -24.33 -14.94
N LEU A 12 6.43 -25.30 -14.23
CA LEU A 12 6.64 -25.23 -12.79
C LEU A 12 7.61 -24.10 -12.41
N SER A 13 8.67 -23.89 -13.20
CA SER A 13 9.62 -22.80 -12.99
C SER A 13 8.98 -21.42 -13.20
N GLU A 14 8.15 -21.29 -14.24
CA GLU A 14 7.37 -20.08 -14.50
C GLU A 14 6.38 -19.82 -13.36
N MET A 15 5.61 -20.84 -12.94
CA MET A 15 4.66 -20.71 -11.83
C MET A 15 5.34 -20.34 -10.50
N LYS A 16 6.55 -20.85 -10.23
CA LYS A 16 7.33 -20.45 -9.05
C LYS A 16 7.70 -18.97 -9.09
N THR A 17 8.02 -18.46 -10.29
CA THR A 17 8.34 -17.04 -10.50
C THR A 17 7.10 -16.18 -10.25
N ASP A 18 5.96 -16.56 -10.82
CA ASP A 18 4.69 -15.86 -10.63
C ASP A 18 4.25 -15.85 -9.16
N LEU A 19 4.39 -16.98 -8.45
CA LEU A 19 4.09 -17.07 -7.03
C LEU A 19 4.99 -16.16 -6.19
N ALA A 20 6.26 -16.01 -6.55
CA ALA A 20 7.16 -15.09 -5.86
C ALA A 20 6.71 -13.64 -6.05
N VAL A 21 6.31 -13.27 -7.27
CA VAL A 21 5.76 -11.93 -7.58
C VAL A 21 4.47 -11.68 -6.80
N ILE A 22 3.52 -12.63 -6.82
CA ILE A 22 2.27 -12.54 -6.06
C ILE A 22 2.57 -12.36 -4.58
N LYS A 23 3.44 -13.19 -3.99
CA LYS A 23 3.77 -13.10 -2.57
C LYS A 23 4.42 -11.77 -2.20
N SER A 24 5.26 -11.21 -3.07
CA SER A 24 5.90 -9.91 -2.84
C SER A 24 4.93 -8.72 -2.94
N ASN A 25 3.89 -8.84 -3.76
CA ASN A 25 2.88 -7.79 -3.98
C ASN A 25 1.58 -8.01 -3.19
N HIS A 26 1.44 -9.15 -2.52
CA HIS A 26 0.23 -9.50 -1.79
C HIS A 26 0.15 -8.69 -0.50
N ALA A 27 -0.64 -7.63 -0.51
CA ALA A 27 -1.05 -6.93 0.69
C ALA A 27 -2.28 -7.62 1.30
N THR A 28 -2.21 -7.90 2.61
CA THR A 28 -3.37 -8.36 3.36
C THR A 28 -4.30 -7.19 3.71
N ARG A 29 -5.55 -7.49 4.08
CA ARG A 29 -6.48 -6.45 4.56
C ARG A 29 -5.92 -5.68 5.76
N SER A 30 -5.16 -6.32 6.63
CA SER A 30 -4.50 -5.66 7.77
C SER A 30 -3.44 -4.66 7.31
N ASP A 31 -2.63 -4.99 6.31
CA ASP A 31 -1.58 -4.09 5.81
C ASP A 31 -2.20 -2.81 5.22
N LEU A 32 -3.31 -2.96 4.48
CA LEU A 32 -4.05 -1.83 3.93
C LEU A 32 -4.66 -0.96 5.04
N LEU A 33 -5.25 -1.57 6.07
CA LEU A 33 -5.84 -0.83 7.19
C LEU A 33 -4.77 -0.09 8.02
N GLU A 34 -3.60 -0.69 8.21
CA GLU A 34 -2.48 -0.04 8.89
C GLU A 34 -2.02 1.20 8.12
N GLU A 35 -1.84 1.09 6.80
CA GLU A 35 -1.40 2.20 5.96
C GLU A 35 -2.45 3.32 5.88
N ILE A 36 -3.74 2.97 5.77
CA ILE A 36 -4.85 3.93 5.86
C ILE A 36 -4.84 4.64 7.22
N GLY A 37 -4.62 3.91 8.31
CA GLY A 37 -4.55 4.48 9.66
C GLY A 37 -3.41 5.48 9.81
N LYS A 38 -2.22 5.14 9.31
CA LYS A 38 -1.05 6.05 9.29
C LYS A 38 -1.35 7.34 8.53
N GLN A 39 -1.90 7.23 7.33
CA GLN A 39 -2.21 8.40 6.49
C GLN A 39 -3.31 9.26 7.10
N THR A 40 -4.39 8.66 7.61
CA THR A 40 -5.51 9.36 8.23
C THR A 40 -5.04 10.22 9.40
N LYS A 41 -4.10 9.72 10.22
CA LYS A 41 -3.53 10.48 11.34
C LYS A 41 -2.84 11.77 10.88
N TRP A 42 -2.01 11.70 9.85
CA TRP A 42 -1.30 12.87 9.33
C TRP A 42 -2.22 13.84 8.59
N LEU A 43 -3.23 13.33 7.88
CA LEU A 43 -4.27 14.16 7.28
C LEU A 43 -5.01 14.97 8.34
N MET A 44 -5.48 14.32 9.41
CA MET A 44 -6.16 15.01 10.52
C MET A 44 -5.27 16.06 11.20
N ALA A 45 -3.99 15.76 11.40
CA ALA A 45 -3.03 16.73 11.95
C ALA A 45 -2.88 17.96 11.06
N SER A 46 -2.78 17.77 9.73
CA SER A 46 -2.68 18.87 8.77
C SER A 46 -3.94 19.73 8.73
N MET A 47 -5.13 19.12 8.80
CA MET A 47 -6.40 19.84 8.84
C MET A 47 -6.51 20.71 10.09
N ALA A 48 -6.14 20.18 11.26
CA ALA A 48 -6.12 20.93 12.50
C ALA A 48 -5.13 22.10 12.45
N ALA A 49 -3.94 21.90 11.89
CA ALA A 49 -2.95 22.96 11.71
C ALA A 49 -3.48 24.08 10.81
N ILE A 50 -4.07 23.74 9.65
CA ILE A 50 -4.65 24.71 8.72
C ILE A 50 -5.80 25.48 9.38
N ALA A 51 -6.67 24.79 10.12
CA ALA A 51 -7.76 25.43 10.86
C ALA A 51 -7.22 26.40 11.92
N GLY A 52 -6.21 25.99 12.68
CA GLY A 52 -5.56 26.84 13.69
C GLY A 52 -4.92 28.10 13.08
N VAL A 53 -4.20 27.95 11.95
CA VAL A 53 -3.61 29.08 11.23
C VAL A 53 -4.69 30.02 10.72
N SER A 54 -5.77 29.48 10.13
CA SER A 54 -6.90 30.28 9.63
C SER A 54 -7.54 31.11 10.75
N LEU A 55 -7.72 30.52 11.94
CA LEU A 55 -8.27 31.22 13.10
C LEU A 55 -7.33 32.30 13.64
N ALA A 56 -6.02 32.02 13.70
CA ALA A 56 -5.02 32.99 14.14
C ALA A 56 -4.97 34.21 13.19
N LEU A 57 -5.03 33.97 11.89
CA LEU A 57 -5.09 35.05 10.89
C LEU A 57 -6.38 35.87 11.03
N ALA A 58 -7.53 35.22 11.23
CA ALA A 58 -8.79 35.92 11.44
C ALA A 58 -8.72 36.86 12.66
N ARG A 59 -8.13 36.42 13.77
CA ARG A 59 -7.97 37.24 14.98
C ARG A 59 -7.04 38.45 14.79
N TRP A 60 -6.12 38.39 13.84
CA TRP A 60 -5.17 39.47 13.55
C TRP A 60 -5.73 40.51 12.57
N LEU A 61 -6.60 40.07 11.66
CA LEU A 61 -7.22 40.93 10.64
C LEU A 61 -8.50 41.63 11.11
N PHE A 62 -9.21 41.09 12.09
CA PHE A 62 -10.46 41.62 12.66
C PHE A 62 -10.34 41.79 14.18
#